data_AF-A0A6V7WNB7-F1
#
_entry.id   AF-A0A6V7WNB7-F1
#
_cell.length_a   1.000
_cell.length_b   1.000
_cell.length_c   1.000
_cell.angle_alpha   90.00
_cell.angle_beta   90.00
_cell.angle_gamma   90.00
#
_symmetry.space_group_name_H-M   'P 1'
#
loop_
_entity.id
_entity.type
_entity.pdbx_description
1 polymer ?
#
loop_
_entity_poly.entity_id
_entity_poly.type
_entity_poly.pdbx_seq_one_letter_code
_entity_poly.pdbx_strand_id
1 'polypeptide(L)'
;MIITLIITLICLLIQLNAQINDGIFPQEIPIEEKFEQLKWNKTKNIFISKNSIENTQKCLKRHFSADSFVCVCNSIHCDQPEEIGEFTGENAYIYQTDPIKQRLNKKELKIIKRKNKRIKLDLENTVKIRINASQQYQKILGFGVHLLMLSVII
;
A
#
# COMPACT_ATOMS: atom_id res chain seq x y z
N MET A 1 -5.77 53.33 -18.53
CA MET A 1 -4.55 52.51 -18.44
C MET A 1 -4.11 52.18 -17.01
N ILE A 2 -4.38 53.02 -16.00
CA ILE A 2 -4.01 52.75 -14.61
C ILE A 2 -4.90 51.66 -13.96
N ILE A 3 -6.20 51.66 -14.29
CA ILE A 3 -7.17 50.70 -13.74
C ILE A 3 -6.85 49.25 -14.16
N THR A 4 -6.43 49.05 -15.42
CA THR A 4 -6.03 47.72 -15.93
C THR A 4 -4.79 47.18 -15.22
N LEU A 5 -3.82 48.05 -14.90
CA LEU A 5 -2.61 47.70 -14.14
C LEU A 5 -2.93 47.29 -12.69
N ILE A 6 -3.87 47.99 -12.04
CA ILE A 6 -4.32 47.68 -10.68
C ILE A 6 -5.04 46.34 -10.65
N ILE A 7 -5.93 46.06 -11.61
CA ILE A 7 -6.64 44.77 -11.70
C ILE A 7 -5.67 43.61 -11.91
N THR A 8 -4.67 43.77 -12.79
CA THR A 8 -3.65 42.72 -13.00
C THR A 8 -2.80 42.49 -11.76
N LEU A 9 -2.47 43.54 -11.00
CA LEU A 9 -1.68 43.41 -9.76
C LEU A 9 -2.48 42.74 -8.64
N ILE A 10 -3.78 43.05 -8.53
CA ILE A 10 -4.69 42.39 -7.58
C ILE A 10 -4.86 40.91 -7.95
N CYS A 11 -5.03 40.57 -9.22
CA CYS A 11 -5.09 39.17 -9.66
C CYS A 11 -3.80 38.41 -9.35
N LEU A 12 -2.62 39.03 -9.53
CA LEU A 12 -1.34 38.42 -9.19
C LEU A 12 -1.19 38.17 -7.68
N LEU A 13 -1.65 39.12 -6.85
CA LEU A 13 -1.64 38.99 -5.39
C LEU A 13 -2.60 37.89 -4.89
N ILE A 14 -3.76 37.74 -5.53
CA ILE A 14 -4.71 36.66 -5.21
C ILE A 14 -4.12 35.29 -5.58
N GLN A 15 -3.41 35.17 -6.69
CA GLN A 15 -2.76 33.91 -7.10
C GLN A 15 -1.60 33.51 -6.19
N LEU A 16 -0.82 34.47 -5.68
CA LEU A 16 0.26 34.18 -4.73
C LEU A 16 -0.29 33.70 -3.38
N ASN A 17 -1.40 34.29 -2.92
CA ASN A 17 -1.99 33.96 -1.62
C ASN A 17 -2.69 32.58 -1.61
N ALA A 18 -3.06 32.06 -2.78
CA ALA A 18 -3.63 30.72 -2.90
C ALA A 18 -2.59 29.60 -2.75
N GLN A 19 -1.30 29.86 -3.04
CA GLN A 19 -0.24 28.85 -2.90
C GLN A 19 0.40 28.77 -1.49
N ILE A 20 0.10 29.73 -0.61
CA ILE A 20 0.72 29.79 0.73
C ILE A 20 -0.13 29.06 1.80
N ASN A 21 -1.41 28.77 1.53
CA ASN A 21 -2.35 28.21 2.51
C ASN A 21 -2.58 26.69 2.45
N ASP A 22 -1.87 25.95 1.59
CA ASP A 22 -1.98 24.48 1.58
C ASP A 22 -1.09 23.81 2.65
N GLY A 23 -0.34 24.61 3.41
CA GLY A 23 0.46 24.19 4.56
C GLY A 23 -0.31 24.28 5.89
N ILE A 24 -1.46 23.60 6.01
CA ILE A 24 -2.13 23.42 7.30
C ILE A 24 -2.25 21.93 7.58
N PHE A 25 -1.33 21.44 8.41
CA PHE A 25 -1.47 20.20 9.16
C PHE A 25 -2.78 20.28 9.97
N PRO A 26 -3.79 19.42 9.75
CA PRO A 26 -4.93 19.37 10.64
C PRO A 26 -4.50 18.82 12.00
N GLN A 27 -4.97 19.52 13.03
CA GLN A 27 -4.70 19.29 14.44
C GLN A 27 -5.16 17.91 14.91
N GLU A 28 -4.44 17.42 15.92
CA GLU A 28 -4.55 16.21 16.71
C GLU A 28 -5.92 15.50 16.70
N ILE A 29 -5.91 14.21 16.35
CA ILE A 29 -7.02 13.28 16.58
C ILE A 29 -6.92 12.82 18.04
N PRO A 30 -7.96 12.95 18.88
CA PRO A 30 -7.90 12.49 20.26
C PRO A 30 -7.97 10.95 20.28
N ILE A 31 -6.92 10.30 20.80
CA ILE A 31 -6.96 8.86 21.08
C ILE A 31 -6.67 8.66 22.56
N GLU A 32 -7.69 8.16 23.25
CA GLU A 32 -7.61 7.65 24.61
C GLU A 32 -6.62 6.48 24.66
N GLU A 33 -5.47 6.68 25.31
CA GLU A 33 -4.45 5.65 25.50
C GLU A 33 -4.95 4.57 26.47
N LYS A 34 -5.30 3.39 25.94
CA LYS A 34 -5.25 2.14 26.71
C LYS A 34 -3.97 1.40 26.36
N PHE A 35 -2.91 1.63 27.13
CA PHE A 35 -1.73 0.78 27.12
C PHE A 35 -2.04 -0.55 27.82
N GLU A 36 -2.22 -1.62 27.04
CA GLU A 36 -2.36 -2.98 27.55
C GLU A 36 -1.03 -3.73 27.52
N GLN A 37 -0.71 -4.40 28.63
CA GLN A 37 0.58 -5.03 28.91
C GLN A 37 0.77 -6.35 28.14
N LEU A 38 1.94 -6.54 27.52
CA LEU A 38 2.33 -7.80 26.86
C LEU A 38 2.53 -8.92 27.90
N LYS A 39 1.94 -10.11 27.66
CA LYS A 39 2.11 -11.29 28.54
C LYS A 39 2.89 -12.39 27.82
N TRP A 40 3.97 -12.86 28.45
CA TRP A 40 4.80 -13.94 27.91
C TRP A 40 4.11 -15.31 28.05
N ASN A 41 4.06 -16.09 26.97
CA ASN A 41 3.63 -17.49 27.00
C ASN A 41 4.84 -18.42 26.97
N LYS A 42 5.12 -19.07 28.11
CA LYS A 42 6.28 -19.95 28.31
C LYS A 42 6.29 -21.18 27.39
N THR A 43 5.11 -21.70 27.04
CA THR A 43 4.99 -22.98 26.33
C THR A 43 5.23 -22.82 24.83
N LYS A 44 4.88 -21.65 24.29
CA LYS A 44 5.05 -21.32 22.86
C LYS A 44 6.27 -20.44 22.60
N ASN A 45 6.93 -19.98 23.67
CA ASN A 45 8.06 -19.05 23.64
C ASN A 45 7.78 -17.77 22.81
N ILE A 46 6.57 -17.23 22.92
CA ILE A 46 6.10 -16.03 22.22
C ILE A 46 5.40 -15.07 23.18
N PHE A 47 5.45 -13.78 22.89
CA PHE A 47 4.62 -12.77 23.55
C PHE A 47 3.25 -12.77 22.89
N ILE A 48 2.18 -12.94 23.68
CA ILE A 48 0.81 -12.91 23.16
C ILE A 48 0.21 -11.55 23.52
N SER A 49 -0.01 -10.70 22.51
CA SER A 49 -0.87 -9.53 22.64
C SER A 49 -2.33 -10.01 22.69
N LYS A 50 -3.12 -9.46 23.63
CA LYS A 50 -4.52 -9.87 23.82
C LYS A 50 -5.50 -9.24 22.81
N ASN A 51 -5.03 -8.48 21.82
CA ASN A 51 -5.85 -7.93 20.75
C ASN A 51 -5.38 -8.46 19.39
N SER A 52 -5.91 -9.62 18.97
CA SER A 52 -6.08 -9.92 17.55
C SER A 52 -7.27 -9.09 17.04
N ILE A 53 -7.10 -7.78 16.94
CA ILE A 53 -7.91 -7.01 16.02
C ILE A 53 -7.32 -7.36 14.65
N GLU A 54 -7.95 -8.32 13.98
CA GLU A 54 -7.70 -8.64 12.57
C GLU A 54 -8.24 -7.47 11.72
N ASN A 55 -7.60 -6.31 11.87
CA ASN A 55 -7.85 -5.12 11.08
C ASN A 55 -6.49 -4.79 10.47
N THR A 56 -6.16 -5.48 9.38
CA THR A 56 -5.07 -5.03 8.51
C THR A 56 -5.34 -3.57 8.22
N GLN A 57 -4.48 -2.69 8.75
CA GLN A 57 -4.69 -1.25 8.66
C GLN A 57 -4.77 -0.91 7.16
N LYS A 58 -5.97 -0.53 6.71
CA LYS A 58 -6.22 -0.25 5.30
C LYS A 58 -5.61 1.09 4.92
N CYS A 59 -5.13 1.20 3.69
CA CYS A 59 -4.62 2.45 3.13
C CYS A 59 -5.63 3.60 3.22
N LEU A 60 -5.28 4.64 3.98
CA LEU A 60 -5.93 5.94 3.97
C LEU A 60 -5.46 6.74 2.76
N LYS A 61 -6.29 6.76 1.72
CA LYS A 61 -5.91 7.35 0.44
C LYS A 61 -5.94 8.87 0.47
N ARG A 62 -4.94 9.48 -0.15
CA ARG A 62 -4.90 10.91 -0.44
C ARG A 62 -4.45 11.16 -1.88
N HIS A 63 -5.12 12.06 -2.57
CA HIS A 63 -4.81 12.45 -3.95
C HIS A 63 -4.20 13.85 -3.96
N PHE A 64 -3.19 14.05 -4.82
CA PHE A 64 -2.51 15.34 -5.00
C PHE A 64 -2.42 15.65 -6.50
N SER A 65 -3.56 16.04 -7.11
CA SER A 65 -3.68 16.42 -8.53
C SER A 65 -2.93 15.51 -9.53
N ALA A 66 -2.72 14.25 -9.18
CA ALA A 66 -1.93 13.27 -9.91
C ALA A 66 -2.83 12.08 -10.31
N ASP A 67 -2.37 11.29 -11.27
CA ASP A 67 -3.11 10.13 -11.80
C ASP A 67 -3.20 8.95 -10.81
N SER A 68 -2.71 9.12 -9.58
CA SER A 68 -2.75 8.12 -8.53
C SER A 68 -2.99 8.70 -7.13
N PHE A 69 -2.82 7.86 -6.10
CA PHE A 69 -2.99 8.22 -4.70
C PHE A 69 -1.79 7.76 -3.87
N VAL A 70 -1.62 8.39 -2.72
CA VAL A 70 -0.70 7.94 -1.67
C VAL A 70 -1.49 7.37 -0.49
N CYS A 71 -0.85 6.50 0.28
CA CYS A 71 -1.37 6.04 1.57
C CYS A 71 -0.74 6.90 2.68
N VAL A 72 -1.59 7.53 3.49
CA VAL A 72 -1.13 8.38 4.58
C VAL A 72 -0.75 7.50 5.77
N CYS A 73 0.48 7.65 6.23
CA CYS A 73 0.96 7.06 7.48
C CYS A 73 1.24 8.16 8.50
N ASN A 74 0.93 7.88 9.77
CA ASN A 74 1.20 8.73 10.93
C ASN A 74 1.66 7.86 12.12
N SER A 75 1.78 8.44 13.32
CA SER A 75 2.30 7.76 14.51
C SER A 75 1.47 6.56 14.99
N ILE A 76 0.20 6.48 14.61
CA ILE A 76 -0.77 5.49 15.11
C ILE A 76 -1.36 4.61 13.99
N HIS A 77 -1.13 4.97 12.73
CA HIS A 77 -1.75 4.33 11.59
C HIS A 77 -0.79 4.31 10.39
N CYS A 78 -0.60 3.12 9.81
CA CYS A 78 0.04 2.96 8.51
C CYS A 78 -0.47 1.69 7.84
N ASP A 79 -0.61 1.69 6.51
CA ASP A 79 -1.12 0.51 5.82
C ASP A 79 -0.16 -0.67 5.89
N GLN A 80 -0.71 -1.86 6.11
CA GLN A 80 0.07 -3.10 6.10
C GLN A 80 -0.56 -4.10 5.12
N PRO A 81 0.26 -4.72 4.24
CA PRO A 81 -0.25 -5.77 3.37
C PRO A 81 -0.68 -6.97 4.20
N GLU A 82 -1.74 -7.63 3.78
CA GLU A 82 -2.18 -8.86 4.41
C GLU A 82 -1.12 -9.95 4.23
N GLU A 83 -0.77 -10.67 5.30
CA GLU A 83 0.25 -11.71 5.25
C GLU A 83 -0.21 -12.90 4.37
N ILE A 84 0.76 -13.52 3.70
CA ILE A 84 0.55 -14.83 3.11
C ILE A 84 0.63 -15.82 4.28
N GLY A 85 -0.50 -16.44 4.63
CA GLY A 85 -0.54 -17.50 5.62
C GLY A 85 0.19 -18.76 5.14
N GLU A 86 -0.13 -19.91 5.72
CA GLU A 86 0.48 -21.17 5.31
C GLU A 86 0.16 -21.52 3.85
N PHE A 87 1.20 -21.71 3.04
CA PHE A 87 1.05 -22.05 1.62
C PHE A 87 0.94 -23.56 1.42
N THR A 88 -0.27 -24.03 1.11
CA THR A 88 -0.57 -25.46 0.92
C THR A 88 -0.30 -25.97 -0.51
N GLY A 89 0.01 -25.07 -1.46
CA GLY A 89 0.18 -25.42 -2.88
C GLY A 89 -1.13 -25.73 -3.64
N GLU A 90 -2.28 -25.63 -2.97
CA GLU A 90 -3.60 -25.77 -3.61
C GLU A 90 -4.13 -24.45 -4.18
N ASN A 91 -3.65 -23.34 -3.63
CA ASN A 91 -4.07 -21.99 -3.98
C ASN A 91 -2.86 -21.17 -4.47
N ALA A 92 -3.15 -20.10 -5.19
CA ALA A 92 -2.22 -19.06 -5.56
C ALA A 92 -2.69 -17.74 -4.96
N TYR A 93 -1.76 -16.95 -4.41
CA TYR A 93 -2.05 -15.63 -3.88
C TYR A 93 -1.59 -14.55 -4.86
N ILE A 94 -2.43 -13.56 -5.10
CA ILE A 94 -2.16 -12.41 -5.97
C ILE A 94 -2.25 -11.15 -5.14
N TYR A 95 -1.22 -10.31 -5.21
CA TYR A 95 -1.28 -8.93 -4.74
C TYR A 95 -1.53 -8.01 -5.93
N GLN A 96 -2.59 -7.22 -5.86
CA GLN A 96 -2.96 -6.26 -6.90
C GLN A 96 -2.76 -4.83 -6.41
N THR A 97 -2.07 -4.03 -7.21
CA THR A 97 -1.97 -2.58 -7.07
C THR A 97 -2.41 -1.95 -8.38
N ASP A 98 -3.18 -0.87 -8.31
CA ASP A 98 -3.51 -0.05 -9.47
C ASP A 98 -3.54 1.44 -9.11
N PRO A 99 -3.40 2.34 -10.10
CA PRO A 99 -3.29 3.77 -9.82
C PRO A 99 -4.51 4.37 -9.12
N ILE A 100 -5.70 3.78 -9.29
CA ILE A 100 -6.98 4.37 -8.91
C ILE A 100 -7.44 3.89 -7.54
N LYS A 101 -7.32 2.57 -7.28
CA LYS A 101 -7.98 1.93 -6.15
C LYS A 101 -7.14 0.93 -5.38
N GLN A 102 -6.49 -0.02 -6.03
CA GLN A 102 -5.93 -1.16 -5.29
C GLN A 102 -4.53 -0.83 -4.75
N ARG A 103 -4.28 -1.19 -3.50
CA ARG A 103 -2.99 -1.06 -2.82
C ARG A 103 -2.67 -2.40 -2.19
N LEU A 104 -1.79 -3.18 -2.82
CA LEU A 104 -1.38 -4.51 -2.37
C LEU A 104 -2.56 -5.37 -1.89
N ASN A 105 -3.67 -5.34 -2.63
CA ASN A 105 -4.86 -6.08 -2.25
C ASN A 105 -4.66 -7.57 -2.55
N LYS A 106 -4.75 -8.41 -1.51
CA LYS A 106 -4.57 -9.86 -1.63
C LYS A 106 -5.83 -10.51 -2.19
N LYS A 107 -5.65 -11.43 -3.12
CA LYS A 107 -6.69 -12.33 -3.65
C LYS A 107 -6.17 -13.75 -3.66
N GLU A 108 -7.00 -14.68 -3.22
CA GLU A 108 -6.72 -16.10 -3.29
C GLU A 108 -7.41 -16.70 -4.52
N LEU A 109 -6.65 -17.46 -5.31
CA LEU A 109 -7.13 -18.19 -6.46
C LEU A 109 -6.90 -19.68 -6.26
N LYS A 110 -7.91 -20.49 -6.58
CA LYS A 110 -7.78 -21.95 -6.54
C LYS A 110 -7.02 -22.46 -7.76
N ILE A 111 -5.98 -23.27 -7.53
CA ILE A 111 -5.24 -23.91 -8.63
C ILE A 111 -6.05 -25.12 -9.11
N ILE A 112 -6.59 -25.02 -10.32
CA ILE A 112 -7.36 -26.10 -10.93
C ILE A 112 -6.40 -27.05 -11.66
N LYS A 113 -6.20 -28.24 -11.09
CA LYS A 113 -5.56 -29.35 -11.82
C LYS A 113 -6.50 -29.76 -12.96
N ARG A 114 -6.04 -29.62 -14.22
CA ARG A 114 -6.80 -30.12 -15.38
C ARG A 114 -6.92 -31.64 -15.25
N LYS A 115 -8.08 -32.12 -14.77
CA LYS A 115 -8.34 -33.56 -14.63
C LYS A 115 -8.81 -34.23 -15.91
N ASN A 116 -9.25 -33.50 -16.94
CA ASN A 116 -9.65 -34.10 -18.23
C ASN A 116 -9.55 -33.10 -19.39
N LYS A 117 -9.13 -33.60 -20.58
CA LYS A 117 -8.90 -32.87 -21.85
C LYS A 117 -10.12 -32.15 -22.47
N ARG A 118 -11.23 -31.92 -21.75
CA ARG A 118 -12.50 -31.45 -22.34
C ARG A 118 -13.01 -30.09 -21.87
N ILE A 119 -12.22 -29.28 -21.16
CA ILE A 119 -12.58 -27.87 -20.99
C ILE A 119 -12.03 -27.13 -22.22
N LYS A 120 -12.86 -27.01 -23.26
CA LYS A 120 -12.72 -25.95 -24.27
C LYS A 120 -12.95 -24.63 -23.53
N LEU A 121 -11.91 -24.10 -22.88
CA LEU A 121 -11.90 -22.69 -22.49
C LEU A 121 -12.03 -21.91 -23.78
N ASP A 122 -13.04 -21.07 -23.89
CA ASP A 122 -13.27 -20.22 -25.05
C ASP A 122 -11.99 -19.42 -25.32
N LEU A 123 -11.33 -19.78 -26.41
CA LEU A 123 -9.87 -19.74 -26.50
C LEU A 123 -9.37 -18.56 -27.33
N GLU A 124 -10.29 -17.89 -28.04
CA GLU A 124 -9.97 -16.89 -29.06
C GLU A 124 -9.35 -15.61 -28.48
N ASN A 125 -9.59 -15.29 -27.20
CA ASN A 125 -9.05 -14.07 -26.56
C ASN A 125 -8.26 -14.35 -25.27
N THR A 126 -7.62 -15.53 -25.15
CA THR A 126 -6.89 -15.91 -23.92
C THR A 126 -5.38 -15.84 -24.06
N VAL A 127 -4.72 -15.04 -23.21
CA VAL A 127 -3.26 -15.07 -23.04
C VAL A 127 -2.87 -16.25 -22.17
N LYS A 128 -1.93 -17.07 -22.63
CA LYS A 128 -1.45 -18.27 -21.91
C LYS A 128 0.02 -18.15 -21.58
N ILE A 129 0.32 -18.15 -20.28
CA ILE A 129 1.68 -18.18 -19.76
C ILE A 129 2.00 -19.61 -19.30
N ARG A 130 3.14 -20.15 -19.71
CA ARG A 130 3.63 -21.48 -19.31
C ARG A 130 4.96 -21.35 -18.61
N ILE A 131 5.11 -22.02 -17.46
CA ILE A 131 6.33 -22.03 -16.66
C ILE A 131 7.02 -23.38 -16.87
N ASN A 132 8.29 -23.37 -17.26
CA ASN A 132 9.13 -24.55 -17.33
C ASN A 132 10.13 -24.56 -16.16
N ALA A 133 9.83 -25.32 -15.11
CA ALA A 133 10.67 -25.37 -13.91
C ALA A 133 12.03 -26.06 -14.11
N SER A 134 12.22 -26.80 -15.22
CA SER A 134 13.50 -27.44 -15.55
C SER A 134 14.51 -26.46 -16.15
N GLN A 135 14.04 -25.33 -16.68
CA GLN A 135 14.91 -24.27 -17.20
C GLN A 135 15.17 -23.25 -16.10
N GLN A 136 16.40 -23.25 -15.58
CA GLN A 136 16.83 -22.37 -14.50
C GLN A 136 17.62 -21.18 -15.02
N TYR A 137 17.56 -20.07 -14.29
CA TYR A 137 18.26 -18.82 -14.60
C TYR A 137 19.08 -18.36 -13.39
N GLN A 138 19.28 -17.05 -13.23
CA GLN A 138 20.02 -16.49 -12.10
C GLN A 138 19.30 -16.71 -10.76
N LYS A 139 20.08 -16.82 -9.69
CA LYS A 139 19.57 -16.78 -8.32
C LYS A 139 19.30 -15.33 -7.90
N ILE A 140 18.16 -15.09 -7.27
CA ILE A 140 17.80 -13.77 -6.75
C ILE A 140 18.27 -13.68 -5.30
N LEU A 141 19.12 -12.70 -5.00
CA LEU A 141 19.61 -12.46 -3.64
C LEU A 141 18.56 -11.76 -2.78
N GLY A 142 17.88 -10.75 -3.32
CA GLY A 142 16.86 -10.00 -2.62
C GLY A 142 16.51 -8.68 -3.32
N PHE A 143 15.61 -7.92 -2.68
CA PHE A 143 15.19 -6.59 -3.10
C PHE A 143 15.26 -5.66 -1.90
N GLY A 144 15.62 -4.39 -2.12
CA GLY A 144 15.76 -3.42 -1.04
C GLY A 144 15.77 -1.99 -1.55
N VAL A 145 15.90 -1.05 -0.62
CA VAL A 145 16.04 0.38 -0.90
C VAL A 145 17.35 0.91 -0.33
N HIS A 146 17.78 2.06 -0.83
CA HIS A 146 18.96 2.72 -0.33
C HIS A 146 18.63 3.52 0.93
N LEU A 147 19.42 3.33 2.00
CA LEU A 147 19.30 4.10 3.23
C LEU A 147 20.34 5.22 3.20
N LEU A 148 19.88 6.45 2.97
CA LEU A 148 20.71 7.64 3.14
C LEU A 148 20.62 8.12 4.58
N MET A 149 21.75 8.23 5.27
CA MET A 149 21.82 8.98 6.52
C MET A 149 21.69 10.48 6.21
N LEU A 150 20.58 11.09 6.66
CA LEU A 150 20.53 12.53 6.83
C LEU A 150 21.35 12.88 8.07
N SER A 151 22.62 13.22 7.87
CA SER A 151 23.39 13.95 8.88
C SER A 151 22.76 15.33 9.04
N VAL A 152 21.91 15.50 10.05
CA VAL A 152 21.59 16.84 10.55
C VAL A 152 22.87 17.34 11.22
N ILE A 153 23.58 18.24 10.53
CA ILE A 153 24.59 19.08 11.16
C ILE A 153 23.78 20.04 12.04
N ILE A 154 23.84 19.82 13.36
CA ILE A 154 23.32 20.75 14.38
C ILE A 154 24.23 21.97 14.43
#